data_AF-A0A068RPQ6-F1
#
_entry.id   AF-A0A068RPQ6-F1
#
_cell.length_a   1.000
_cell.length_b   1.000
_cell.length_c   1.000
_cell.angle_alpha   90.00
_cell.angle_beta   90.00
_cell.angle_gamma   90.00
#
_symmetry.space_group_name_H-M   'P 1'
#
loop_
_entity.id
_entity.type
_entity.pdbx_description
1 polymer ?
#
loop_
_entity_poly.entity_id
_entity_poly.type
_entity_poly.pdbx_seq_one_letter_code
_entity_poly.pdbx_strand_id
1 'polypeptide(L)'
;MPKKTFDDDGNVIGGDDDFVLEEKPVIEEPVVESDSDDEAPEAVSTTTAKSSALEEAKAQRESVKRAAEKEKERRRQRDQQLKLQKEASKRNKKKEVVQEESEEEEEEEQEEDENEDEDDSRLLPAELLAQAAAEDAKQPKRSHLTAADFERMEAEEEEAEKKAKKRRIQANERRVGEYTVKVLNNRPRPAPTDTKILNFRDRLMHRKSIPRKDAMLSASKKNKRIGQAAYQFHRK
;
A
#
# COMPACT_ATOMS: atom_id res chain seq x y z
N MET A 1 12.08 -47.18 29.30
CA MET A 1 11.25 -45.96 29.47
C MET A 1 10.05 -46.06 28.55
N PRO A 2 8.81 -45.88 29.05
CA PRO A 2 7.58 -46.04 28.27
C PRO A 2 7.36 -44.85 27.31
N LYS A 3 6.82 -45.12 26.12
CA LYS A 3 6.42 -44.09 25.15
C LYS A 3 5.02 -43.58 25.52
N LYS A 4 4.90 -42.28 25.80
CA LYS A 4 3.61 -41.60 25.95
C LYS A 4 3.09 -41.22 24.57
N THR A 5 1.99 -41.82 24.15
CA THR A 5 1.09 -41.28 23.12
C THR A 5 0.11 -40.35 23.84
N PHE A 6 -0.06 -39.14 23.34
CA PHE A 6 -1.05 -38.17 23.84
C PHE A 6 -1.91 -37.77 22.64
N ASP A 7 -3.02 -38.48 22.50
CA ASP A 7 -4.22 -37.98 21.86
C ASP A 7 -4.86 -37.01 22.85
N ASP A 8 -5.10 -35.76 22.46
CA ASP A 8 -6.13 -34.94 23.10
C ASP A 8 -6.51 -33.77 22.17
N ASP A 9 -7.64 -33.98 21.51
CA ASP A 9 -8.41 -32.98 20.78
C ASP A 9 -9.05 -32.01 21.77
N GLY A 10 -8.39 -30.87 21.98
CA GLY A 10 -8.94 -29.73 22.70
C GLY A 10 -9.68 -28.79 21.76
N ASN A 11 -10.92 -29.14 21.38
CA ASN A 11 -11.83 -28.24 20.70
C ASN A 11 -12.35 -27.19 21.71
N VAL A 12 -11.88 -25.95 21.60
CA VAL A 12 -12.46 -24.80 22.30
C VAL A 12 -13.00 -23.84 21.26
N ILE A 13 -14.31 -23.97 21.02
CA ILE A 13 -15.15 -23.01 20.31
C ILE A 13 -15.64 -21.98 21.34
N GLY A 14 -15.40 -20.71 21.04
CA GLY A 14 -15.92 -19.54 21.74
C GLY A 14 -15.00 -18.38 21.40
N GLY A 15 -15.35 -17.41 20.56
CA GLY A 15 -16.66 -16.87 20.20
C GLY A 15 -16.43 -15.36 20.21
N ASP A 16 -16.65 -14.71 19.07
CA ASP A 16 -16.99 -13.28 18.92
C ASP A 16 -17.22 -13.01 17.42
N ASP A 17 -18.48 -13.17 17.07
CA ASP A 17 -19.32 -12.50 16.08
C ASP A 17 -18.65 -11.62 15.00
N ASP A 18 -18.81 -12.07 13.75
CA ASP A 18 -19.21 -11.25 12.60
C ASP A 18 -19.51 -12.19 11.42
N PHE A 19 -20.62 -12.93 11.50
CA PHE A 19 -21.09 -13.77 10.40
C PHE A 19 -22.36 -13.15 9.79
N VAL A 20 -22.15 -12.48 8.65
CA VAL A 20 -23.21 -11.93 7.81
C VAL A 20 -24.08 -13.09 7.30
N LEU A 21 -25.32 -13.13 7.78
CA LEU A 21 -26.35 -14.06 7.35
C LEU A 21 -26.80 -13.69 5.92
N GLU A 22 -26.39 -14.45 4.92
CA GLU A 22 -27.05 -14.45 3.61
C GLU A 22 -28.22 -15.43 3.66
N GLU A 23 -29.43 -14.89 3.51
CA GLU A 23 -30.71 -15.60 3.48
C GLU A 23 -30.74 -16.61 2.32
N LYS A 24 -31.02 -17.88 2.65
CA LYS A 24 -31.37 -18.92 1.69
C LYS A 24 -32.89 -18.94 1.47
N PRO A 25 -33.37 -19.29 0.27
CA PRO A 25 -34.79 -19.23 -0.06
C PRO A 25 -35.60 -20.26 0.74
N VAL A 26 -36.75 -19.79 1.24
CA VAL A 26 -37.78 -20.55 1.94
C VAL A 26 -38.32 -21.64 1.01
N ILE A 27 -38.11 -22.90 1.38
CA ILE A 27 -38.84 -24.05 0.85
C ILE A 27 -39.99 -24.28 1.85
N GLU A 28 -41.20 -23.94 1.42
CA GLU A 28 -42.45 -24.27 2.13
C GLU A 28 -42.76 -25.75 1.93
N GLU A 29 -42.68 -26.55 3.00
CA GLU A 29 -43.32 -27.87 3.07
C GLU A 29 -43.78 -28.19 4.52
N PRO A 30 -44.78 -29.07 4.68
CA PRO A 30 -45.96 -28.78 5.48
C PRO A 30 -45.85 -29.19 6.95
N VAL A 31 -46.67 -28.52 7.76
CA VAL A 31 -46.93 -28.83 9.17
C VAL A 31 -47.45 -30.26 9.29
N VAL A 32 -46.63 -31.15 9.84
CA VAL A 32 -47.06 -32.42 10.42
C VAL A 32 -46.87 -32.34 11.92
N GLU A 33 -48.00 -32.41 12.61
CA GLU A 33 -48.14 -32.44 14.05
C GLU A 33 -47.51 -33.73 14.62
N SER A 34 -46.84 -33.58 15.77
CA SER A 34 -46.68 -34.56 16.86
C SER A 34 -46.32 -36.01 16.50
N ASP A 35 -45.07 -36.40 16.76
CA ASP A 35 -44.78 -37.41 17.79
C ASP A 35 -43.27 -37.40 18.15
N SER A 36 -42.99 -37.39 19.46
CA SER A 36 -41.66 -37.60 20.03
C SER A 36 -41.22 -39.04 19.77
N ASP A 37 -40.49 -39.28 18.69
CA ASP A 37 -39.75 -40.53 18.51
C ASP A 37 -38.30 -40.33 18.94
N ASP A 38 -37.96 -41.00 20.05
CA ASP A 38 -36.64 -41.14 20.66
C ASP A 38 -35.74 -41.98 19.74
N GLU A 39 -35.44 -41.43 18.57
CA GLU A 39 -34.47 -42.01 17.65
C GLU A 39 -33.07 -41.64 18.15
N ALA A 40 -32.68 -42.32 19.23
CA ALA A 40 -31.31 -42.31 19.72
C ALA A 40 -30.36 -42.59 18.53
N PRO A 41 -29.24 -41.86 18.42
CA PRO A 41 -28.35 -41.97 17.26
C PRO A 41 -28.00 -43.44 17.05
N GLU A 42 -28.30 -43.96 15.86
CA GLU A 42 -27.92 -45.32 15.47
C GLU A 42 -26.44 -45.52 15.82
N ALA A 43 -26.12 -46.62 16.50
CA ALA A 43 -24.76 -46.88 16.99
C ALA A 43 -23.79 -46.93 15.81
N VAL A 44 -23.19 -45.78 15.48
CA VAL A 44 -22.24 -45.63 14.38
C VAL A 44 -21.03 -46.48 14.72
N SER A 45 -20.87 -47.58 13.98
CA SER A 45 -19.74 -48.48 14.14
C SER A 45 -18.43 -47.69 14.11
N THR A 46 -17.51 -47.98 15.03
CA THR A 46 -16.22 -47.28 15.12
C THR A 46 -15.43 -47.27 13.79
N THR A 47 -15.77 -48.18 12.87
CA THR A 47 -15.22 -48.23 11.51
C THR A 47 -15.83 -47.17 10.58
N THR A 48 -17.15 -46.94 10.62
CA THR A 48 -17.83 -45.91 9.83
C THR A 48 -17.50 -44.51 10.33
N ALA A 49 -17.32 -44.33 11.64
CA ALA A 49 -16.85 -43.08 12.24
C ALA A 49 -15.43 -42.70 11.76
N LYS A 50 -14.55 -43.69 11.56
CA LYS A 50 -13.20 -43.45 11.03
C LYS A 50 -13.21 -43.09 9.55
N SER A 51 -14.07 -43.73 8.75
CA SER A 51 -14.20 -43.37 7.33
C SER A 51 -14.82 -41.99 7.14
N SER A 52 -15.87 -41.64 7.92
CA SER A 52 -16.48 -40.31 7.84
C SER A 52 -15.50 -39.22 8.26
N ALA A 53 -14.73 -39.40 9.33
CA ALA A 53 -13.72 -38.44 9.75
C ALA A 53 -12.63 -38.21 8.68
N LEU A 54 -12.21 -39.27 7.97
CA LEU A 54 -11.26 -39.14 6.88
C LEU A 54 -11.86 -38.45 5.64
N GLU A 55 -13.14 -38.67 5.35
CA GLU A 55 -13.86 -38.00 4.27
C GLU A 55 -14.09 -36.52 4.59
N GLU A 56 -14.47 -36.19 5.83
CA GLU A 56 -14.58 -34.81 6.30
C GLU A 56 -13.24 -34.08 6.23
N ALA A 57 -12.15 -34.72 6.66
CA ALA A 57 -10.80 -34.14 6.55
C ALA A 57 -10.38 -33.90 5.09
N LYS A 58 -10.78 -34.79 4.17
CA LYS A 58 -10.57 -34.58 2.72
C LYS A 58 -11.44 -33.44 2.19
N ALA A 59 -12.72 -33.38 2.56
CA ALA A 59 -13.63 -32.33 2.16
C ALA A 59 -13.17 -30.95 2.65
N GLN A 60 -12.65 -30.85 3.88
CA GLN A 60 -12.05 -29.62 4.41
C GLN A 60 -10.79 -29.20 3.63
N ARG A 61 -9.91 -30.16 3.27
CA ARG A 61 -8.73 -29.86 2.45
C ARG A 61 -9.13 -29.40 1.05
N GLU A 62 -10.17 -29.99 0.47
CA GLU A 62 -10.69 -29.60 -0.84
C GLU A 62 -11.38 -28.24 -0.80
N SER A 63 -12.13 -27.92 0.24
CA SER A 63 -12.78 -26.61 0.39
C SER A 63 -11.75 -25.48 0.52
N VAL A 64 -10.68 -25.69 1.30
CA VAL A 64 -9.56 -24.74 1.41
C VAL A 64 -8.84 -24.55 0.08
N LYS A 65 -8.59 -25.65 -0.66
CA LYS A 65 -7.98 -25.56 -2.00
C LYS A 65 -8.86 -24.78 -2.98
N ARG A 66 -10.17 -25.07 -3.02
CA ARG A 66 -11.13 -24.37 -3.86
C ARG A 66 -11.23 -22.88 -3.49
N ALA A 67 -11.20 -22.54 -2.21
CA ALA A 67 -11.19 -21.14 -1.76
C ALA A 67 -9.93 -20.41 -2.23
N ALA A 68 -8.76 -21.03 -2.11
CA ALA A 68 -7.49 -20.47 -2.59
C ALA A 68 -7.44 -20.32 -4.12
N GLU A 69 -8.03 -21.25 -4.87
CA GLU A 69 -8.15 -21.15 -6.33
C GLU A 69 -9.08 -20.01 -6.76
N LYS A 70 -10.24 -19.87 -6.11
CA LYS A 70 -11.16 -18.74 -6.34
C LYS A 70 -10.51 -17.40 -6.04
N GLU A 71 -9.73 -17.29 -4.96
CA GLU A 71 -9.01 -16.06 -4.63
C GLU A 71 -7.96 -15.70 -5.69
N LYS A 72 -7.19 -16.70 -6.15
CA LYS A 72 -6.21 -16.52 -7.24
C LYS A 72 -6.88 -16.06 -8.53
N GLU A 73 -8.04 -16.63 -8.87
CA GLU A 73 -8.80 -16.23 -10.05
C GLU A 73 -9.33 -14.80 -9.93
N ARG A 74 -9.89 -14.41 -8.78
CA ARG A 74 -10.30 -13.02 -8.51
C ARG A 74 -9.13 -12.04 -8.61
N ARG A 75 -7.92 -12.45 -8.22
CA ARG A 75 -6.72 -11.62 -8.39
C ARG A 75 -6.36 -11.47 -9.87
N ARG A 76 -6.38 -12.56 -10.65
CA ARG A 76 -6.13 -12.50 -12.10
C ARG A 76 -7.13 -11.60 -12.82
N GLN A 77 -8.42 -11.67 -12.45
CA GLN A 77 -9.46 -10.81 -13.01
C GLN A 77 -9.20 -9.32 -12.71
N ARG A 78 -8.82 -8.99 -11.46
CA ARG A 78 -8.44 -7.62 -11.09
C ARG A 78 -7.22 -7.12 -11.86
N ASP A 79 -6.19 -7.95 -11.97
CA ASP A 79 -4.96 -7.59 -12.70
C ASP A 79 -5.25 -7.39 -14.20
N GLN A 80 -6.13 -8.21 -14.79
CA GLN A 80 -6.59 -8.04 -16.18
C GLN A 80 -7.40 -6.76 -16.36
N GLN A 81 -8.35 -6.46 -15.47
CA GLN A 81 -9.13 -5.21 -15.52
C GLN A 81 -8.23 -3.98 -15.42
N LEU A 82 -7.26 -4.00 -14.51
CA LEU A 82 -6.30 -2.90 -14.33
C LEU A 82 -5.42 -2.74 -15.57
N LYS A 83 -5.02 -3.84 -16.22
CA LYS A 83 -4.29 -3.80 -17.49
C LYS A 83 -5.13 -3.18 -18.60
N LEU A 84 -6.40 -3.58 -18.73
CA LEU A 84 -7.34 -3.02 -19.71
C LEU A 84 -7.58 -1.52 -19.48
N GLN A 85 -7.73 -1.09 -18.22
CA GLN A 85 -7.85 0.34 -17.88
C GLN A 85 -6.61 1.12 -18.29
N LYS A 86 -5.40 0.61 -17.98
CA LYS A 86 -4.15 1.26 -18.38
C LYS A 86 -3.99 1.34 -19.89
N GLU A 87 -4.37 0.30 -20.62
CA GLU A 87 -4.35 0.29 -22.08
C GLU A 87 -5.37 1.28 -22.67
N ALA A 88 -6.57 1.37 -22.09
CA ALA A 88 -7.60 2.34 -22.49
C ALA A 88 -7.14 3.79 -22.23
N SER A 89 -6.59 4.10 -21.06
CA SER A 89 -6.04 5.43 -20.76
C SER A 89 -4.88 5.80 -21.70
N LYS A 90 -3.99 4.85 -22.02
CA LYS A 90 -2.93 5.08 -23.00
C LYS A 90 -3.48 5.33 -24.40
N ARG A 91 -4.54 4.62 -24.80
CA ARG A 91 -5.18 4.82 -26.10
C ARG A 91 -5.88 6.17 -26.19
N ASN A 92 -6.55 6.60 -25.14
CA ASN A 92 -7.21 7.91 -25.09
C ASN A 92 -6.18 9.04 -25.10
N LYS A 93 -5.12 8.95 -24.28
CA LYS A 93 -4.03 9.92 -24.30
C LYS A 93 -3.35 10.03 -25.67
N LYS A 94 -3.17 8.90 -26.38
CA LYS A 94 -2.65 8.91 -27.76
C LYS A 94 -3.63 9.52 -28.77
N LYS A 95 -4.94 9.51 -28.50
CA LYS A 95 -5.92 10.17 -29.36
C LYS A 95 -5.98 11.67 -29.08
N GLU A 96 -5.94 12.08 -27.82
CA GLU A 96 -5.86 13.50 -27.44
C GLU A 96 -4.61 14.15 -28.01
N VAL A 97 -3.43 13.54 -27.87
CA VAL A 97 -2.18 14.10 -28.44
C VAL A 97 -2.26 14.25 -29.96
N VAL A 98 -2.94 13.35 -30.66
CA VAL A 98 -3.11 13.45 -32.14
C VAL A 98 -4.19 14.47 -32.51
N GLN A 99 -5.13 14.78 -31.62
CA GLN A 99 -6.11 15.85 -31.81
C GLN A 99 -5.51 17.22 -31.49
N GLU A 100 -4.73 17.35 -30.41
CA GLU A 100 -4.00 18.57 -30.07
C GLU A 100 -2.96 18.91 -31.15
N GLU A 101 -2.21 17.93 -31.68
CA GLU A 101 -1.28 18.19 -32.81
C GLU A 101 -2.03 18.59 -34.11
N SER A 102 -3.29 18.18 -34.29
CA SER A 102 -4.10 18.56 -35.45
C SER A 102 -4.80 19.91 -35.28
N GLU A 103 -5.10 20.32 -34.04
CA GLU A 103 -5.66 21.64 -33.73
C GLU A 103 -4.54 22.71 -33.69
N GLU A 104 -3.32 22.38 -33.22
CA GLU A 104 -2.16 23.27 -33.33
C GLU A 104 -1.74 23.51 -34.80
N GLU A 105 -1.83 22.50 -35.68
CA GLU A 105 -1.55 22.68 -37.12
C GLU A 105 -2.64 23.50 -37.84
N GLU A 106 -3.90 23.48 -37.38
CA GLU A 106 -4.98 24.32 -37.92
C GLU A 106 -4.99 25.75 -37.33
N GLU A 107 -4.54 25.96 -36.09
CA GLU A 107 -4.36 27.29 -35.50
C GLU A 107 -3.15 28.03 -36.08
N GLU A 108 -2.03 27.35 -36.40
CA GLU A 108 -0.89 27.98 -37.07
C GLU A 108 -1.20 28.40 -38.54
N GLU A 109 -2.19 27.78 -39.20
CA GLU A 109 -2.64 28.18 -40.55
C GLU A 109 -3.68 29.32 -40.53
N GLN A 110 -4.28 29.63 -39.36
CA GLN A 110 -5.21 30.76 -39.17
C GLN A 110 -4.55 32.02 -38.58
N GLU A 111 -3.43 31.91 -37.86
CA GLU A 111 -2.73 33.08 -37.28
C GLU A 111 -2.00 33.97 -38.32
N GLU A 112 -1.89 33.57 -39.60
CA GLU A 112 -1.34 34.44 -40.65
C GLU A 112 -2.37 35.40 -41.30
N ASP A 113 -3.69 35.28 -41.02
CA ASP A 113 -4.72 36.05 -41.75
C ASP A 113 -5.69 36.91 -40.89
N GLU A 114 -5.60 36.91 -39.54
CA GLU A 114 -6.49 37.72 -38.68
C GLU A 114 -5.76 38.84 -37.92
N ASN A 115 -5.21 39.81 -38.66
CA ASN A 115 -4.89 41.16 -38.16
C ASN A 115 -5.92 42.18 -38.66
N GLU A 116 -7.22 41.91 -38.53
CA GLU A 116 -8.27 42.92 -38.72
C GLU A 116 -9.21 42.95 -37.51
N ASP A 117 -9.34 44.16 -36.97
CA ASP A 117 -10.10 44.54 -35.79
C ASP A 117 -11.60 44.25 -35.94
N GLU A 118 -12.17 43.21 -35.30
CA GLU A 118 -13.63 43.10 -35.13
C GLU A 118 -14.07 42.56 -33.75
N ASP A 119 -14.65 43.48 -32.97
CA ASP A 119 -15.67 43.32 -31.92
C ASP A 119 -15.43 42.44 -30.69
N ASP A 120 -15.20 43.14 -29.56
CA ASP A 120 -15.19 42.74 -28.14
C ASP A 120 -16.47 42.06 -27.59
N SER A 121 -17.23 41.35 -28.42
CA SER A 121 -18.45 40.61 -28.00
C SER A 121 -18.20 39.13 -27.68
N ARG A 122 -17.04 38.59 -28.06
CA ARG A 122 -16.60 37.21 -27.74
C ARG A 122 -15.77 37.11 -26.47
N LEU A 123 -15.17 38.21 -26.03
CA LEU A 123 -14.35 38.26 -24.82
C LEU A 123 -15.24 38.33 -23.58
N LEU A 124 -14.85 37.61 -22.53
CA LEU A 124 -15.53 37.70 -21.24
C LEU A 124 -15.44 39.13 -20.70
N PRO A 125 -16.49 39.63 -20.02
CA PRO A 125 -16.47 40.95 -19.39
C PRO A 125 -15.20 41.17 -18.58
N ALA A 126 -14.56 42.33 -18.75
CA ALA A 126 -13.29 42.66 -18.11
C ALA A 126 -13.32 42.51 -16.57
N GLU A 127 -14.50 42.67 -15.94
CA GLU A 127 -14.69 42.43 -14.51
C GLU A 127 -14.48 40.95 -14.11
N LEU A 128 -14.92 39.99 -14.94
CA LEU A 128 -14.73 38.56 -14.68
C LEU A 128 -13.27 38.13 -14.91
N LEU A 129 -12.63 38.68 -15.94
CA LEU A 129 -11.19 38.46 -16.18
C LEU A 129 -10.33 39.00 -15.03
N ALA A 130 -10.66 40.20 -14.53
CA ALA A 130 -9.97 40.78 -13.38
C ALA A 130 -10.18 39.94 -12.10
N GLN A 131 -11.37 39.37 -11.91
CA GLN A 131 -11.68 38.51 -10.77
C GLN A 131 -10.90 37.18 -10.82
N ALA A 132 -10.82 36.53 -11.99
CA ALA A 132 -10.03 35.32 -12.18
C ALA A 132 -8.52 35.55 -11.94
N ALA A 133 -7.97 36.65 -12.49
CA ALA A 133 -6.56 37.00 -12.26
C ALA A 133 -6.26 37.30 -10.78
N ALA A 134 -7.21 37.89 -10.05
CA ALA A 134 -7.08 38.15 -8.62
C ALA A 134 -7.21 36.87 -7.77
N GLU A 135 -7.96 35.86 -8.22
CA GLU A 135 -8.03 34.55 -7.57
C GLU A 135 -6.75 33.72 -7.82
N ASP A 136 -6.22 33.73 -9.04
CA ASP A 136 -4.94 33.07 -9.37
C ASP A 136 -3.74 33.70 -8.66
N ALA A 137 -3.75 35.01 -8.44
CA ALA A 137 -2.72 35.67 -7.63
C ALA A 137 -2.79 35.32 -6.13
N LYS A 138 -3.96 34.92 -5.63
CA LYS A 138 -4.17 34.50 -4.23
C LYS A 138 -3.85 33.02 -4.01
N GLN A 139 -3.89 32.20 -5.05
CA GLN A 139 -3.46 30.81 -4.96
C GLN A 139 -1.93 30.72 -5.04
N PRO A 140 -1.26 29.94 -4.17
CA PRO A 140 0.16 29.68 -4.33
C PRO A 140 0.35 28.95 -5.66
N LYS A 141 1.06 29.57 -6.62
CA LYS A 141 1.40 28.98 -7.91
C LYS A 141 1.91 27.56 -7.68
N ARG A 142 1.10 26.57 -8.07
CA ARG A 142 1.47 25.16 -7.97
C ARG A 142 2.63 24.98 -8.94
N SER A 143 3.82 24.65 -8.45
CA SER A 143 4.92 24.29 -9.33
C SER A 143 4.49 23.05 -10.11
N HIS A 144 4.30 23.17 -11.42
CA HIS A 144 4.09 22.00 -12.27
C HIS A 144 5.28 21.06 -12.08
N LEU A 145 5.02 19.87 -11.54
CA LEU A 145 6.03 18.84 -11.39
C LEU A 145 6.53 18.48 -12.78
N THR A 146 7.83 18.60 -12.99
CA THR A 146 8.44 18.24 -14.28
C THR A 146 8.49 16.72 -14.42
N ALA A 147 8.60 16.20 -15.64
CA ALA A 147 8.75 14.76 -15.88
C ALA A 147 9.90 14.13 -15.07
N ALA A 148 10.99 14.89 -14.84
CA ALA A 148 12.11 14.48 -14.01
C ALA A 148 11.77 14.35 -12.51
N ASP A 149 10.77 15.08 -12.01
CA ASP A 149 10.30 14.99 -10.62
C ASP A 149 9.42 13.74 -10.42
N PHE A 150 8.66 13.33 -11.45
CA PHE A 150 7.90 12.10 -11.44
C PHE A 150 8.81 10.87 -11.43
N GLU A 151 9.86 10.84 -12.25
CA GLU A 151 10.85 9.75 -12.24
C GLU A 151 11.57 9.64 -10.88
N ARG A 152 11.85 10.77 -10.21
CA ARG A 152 12.43 10.76 -8.86
C ARG A 152 11.46 10.18 -7.83
N MET A 153 10.17 10.52 -7.89
CA MET A 153 9.19 9.96 -6.96
C MET A 153 8.97 8.47 -7.19
N GLU A 154 8.89 8.02 -8.45
CA GLU A 154 8.78 6.58 -8.74
C GLU A 154 10.02 5.80 -8.28
N ALA A 155 11.23 6.35 -8.47
CA ALA A 155 12.46 5.74 -7.98
C ALA A 155 12.51 5.69 -6.44
N GLU A 156 12.05 6.73 -5.76
CA GLU A 156 11.98 6.78 -4.30
C GLU A 156 10.96 5.78 -3.74
N GLU A 157 9.79 5.66 -4.38
CA GLU A 157 8.78 4.65 -4.03
C GLU A 157 9.28 3.22 -4.25
N GLU A 158 9.93 2.95 -5.39
CA GLU A 158 10.45 1.61 -5.67
C GLU A 158 11.57 1.22 -4.68
N GLU A 159 12.42 2.18 -4.29
CA GLU A 159 13.41 1.99 -3.25
C GLU A 159 12.78 1.77 -1.86
N ALA A 160 11.75 2.54 -1.52
CA ALA A 160 11.02 2.39 -0.26
C ALA A 160 10.34 1.02 -0.17
N GLU A 161 9.71 0.56 -1.25
CA GLU A 161 9.12 -0.78 -1.33
C GLU A 161 10.17 -1.88 -1.21
N LYS A 162 11.31 -1.75 -1.91
CA LYS A 162 12.42 -2.71 -1.80
C LYS A 162 12.97 -2.75 -0.38
N LYS A 163 13.11 -1.60 0.30
CA LYS A 163 13.53 -1.52 1.71
C LYS A 163 12.49 -2.16 2.64
N ALA A 164 11.20 -1.93 2.42
CA ALA A 164 10.11 -2.52 3.21
C ALA A 164 10.06 -4.07 3.07
N LYS A 165 10.16 -4.58 1.84
CA LYS A 165 10.20 -6.03 1.55
C LYS A 165 11.43 -6.69 2.19
N LYS A 166 12.60 -6.04 2.17
CA LYS A 166 13.83 -6.54 2.85
C LYS A 166 13.68 -6.60 4.37
N ARG A 167 13.03 -5.61 5.00
CA ARG A 167 12.78 -5.61 6.46
C ARG A 167 11.87 -6.77 6.88
N ARG A 168 10.89 -7.14 6.07
CA ARG A 168 9.99 -8.28 6.35
C ARG A 168 10.71 -9.63 6.34
N ILE A 169 11.74 -9.80 5.52
CA ILE A 169 12.51 -11.07 5.39
C ILE A 169 13.54 -11.25 6.52
N GLN A 170 14.07 -10.16 7.09
CA GLN A 170 15.08 -10.22 8.15
C GLN A 170 14.52 -10.52 9.55
N ALA A 171 13.19 -10.56 9.71
CA ALA A 171 12.57 -11.04 10.93
C ALA A 171 12.79 -12.56 11.02
N ASN A 172 13.86 -12.98 11.71
CA ASN A 172 14.25 -14.39 11.90
C ASN A 172 13.25 -15.20 12.76
N GLU A 173 12.06 -14.66 13.00
CA GLU A 173 11.05 -15.21 13.89
C GLU A 173 9.80 -15.48 13.07
N ARG A 174 9.47 -16.77 12.90
CA ARG A 174 8.20 -17.18 12.30
C ARG A 174 7.21 -17.47 13.43
N ARG A 175 6.09 -16.74 13.46
CA ARG A 175 4.97 -17.07 14.34
C ARG A 175 4.19 -18.23 13.73
N VAL A 176 4.01 -19.31 14.50
CA VAL A 176 3.25 -20.49 14.13
C VAL A 176 2.23 -20.70 15.25
N GLY A 177 1.02 -20.17 15.08
CA GLY A 177 0.03 -20.08 16.15
C GLY A 177 0.53 -19.24 17.33
N GLU A 178 0.44 -19.80 18.54
CA GLU A 178 0.92 -19.18 19.79
C GLU A 178 2.44 -19.19 19.92
N TYR A 179 3.13 -20.04 19.16
CA TYR A 179 4.57 -20.25 19.29
C TYR A 179 5.35 -19.35 18.32
N THR A 180 6.52 -18.87 18.76
CA THR A 180 7.50 -18.19 17.90
C THR A 180 8.67 -19.12 17.62
N VAL A 181 8.81 -19.56 16.37
CA VAL A 181 9.94 -20.37 15.91
C VAL A 181 11.10 -19.42 15.59
N LYS A 182 12.17 -19.49 16.38
CA LYS A 182 13.43 -18.78 16.13
C LYS A 182 14.49 -19.75 15.63
N VAL A 183 15.15 -19.41 14.53
CA VAL A 183 16.31 -20.17 14.04
C VAL A 183 17.54 -19.80 14.87
N LEU A 184 18.04 -20.73 15.67
CA LEU A 184 19.20 -20.54 16.53
C LEU A 184 20.49 -20.55 15.69
N ASN A 185 20.82 -19.41 15.08
CA ASN A 185 22.07 -19.23 14.37
C ASN A 185 23.21 -18.99 15.37
N ASN A 186 23.88 -20.06 15.82
CA ASN A 186 24.97 -20.08 16.81
C ASN A 186 26.31 -19.45 16.35
N ARG A 187 26.31 -18.58 15.33
CA ARG A 187 27.55 -17.88 14.95
C ARG A 187 27.81 -16.79 15.99
N PRO A 188 28.97 -16.77 16.67
CA PRO A 188 29.27 -15.73 17.65
C PRO A 188 29.29 -14.38 16.94
N ARG A 189 28.33 -13.53 17.26
CA ARG A 189 28.29 -12.13 16.85
C ARG A 189 28.57 -11.26 18.07
N PRO A 190 29.31 -10.16 17.93
CA PRO A 190 29.42 -9.19 19.01
C PRO A 190 28.02 -8.72 19.41
N ALA A 191 27.79 -8.58 20.72
CA ALA A 191 26.51 -8.10 21.22
C ALA A 191 26.23 -6.69 20.68
N PRO A 192 24.99 -6.39 20.24
CA PRO A 192 24.64 -5.04 19.81
C PRO A 192 24.78 -4.09 20.99
N THR A 193 25.38 -2.92 20.75
CA THR A 193 25.45 -1.85 21.74
C THR A 193 24.06 -1.25 21.99
N ASP A 194 23.71 -1.00 23.25
CA ASP A 194 22.43 -0.37 23.61
C ASP A 194 22.34 1.04 23.01
N THR A 195 21.30 1.27 22.20
CA THR A 195 21.04 2.55 21.55
C THR A 195 20.78 3.65 22.57
N LYS A 196 20.25 3.33 23.76
CA LYS A 196 20.07 4.31 24.84
C LYS A 196 21.41 4.86 25.31
N ILE A 197 22.42 4.01 25.42
CA ILE A 197 23.78 4.40 25.85
C ILE A 197 24.45 5.23 24.77
N LEU A 198 24.35 4.81 23.50
CA LEU A 198 24.88 5.59 22.37
C LEU A 198 24.23 6.97 22.27
N ASN A 199 22.90 7.02 22.33
CA ASN A 199 22.14 8.26 22.27
C ASN A 199 22.42 9.17 23.48
N PHE A 200 22.62 8.59 24.66
CA PHE A 200 23.01 9.34 25.85
C PHE A 200 24.39 9.97 25.68
N ARG A 201 25.38 9.19 25.23
CA ARG A 201 26.73 9.67 24.94
C ARG A 201 26.69 10.77 23.88
N ASP A 202 25.95 10.53 22.80
CA ASP A 202 25.86 11.48 21.69
C ASP A 202 25.14 12.74 22.14
N ARG A 203 24.05 12.67 22.89
CA ARG A 203 23.36 13.85 23.43
C ARG A 203 24.25 14.64 24.40
N LEU A 204 25.01 13.95 25.25
CA LEU A 204 25.93 14.58 26.21
C LEU A 204 27.07 15.30 25.49
N MET A 205 27.68 14.64 24.50
CA MET A 205 28.79 15.19 23.75
C MET A 205 28.31 16.28 22.80
N HIS A 206 27.20 16.08 22.10
CA HIS A 206 26.64 16.95 21.04
C HIS A 206 25.61 17.95 21.58
N ARG A 207 25.68 18.31 22.85
CA ARG A 207 24.80 19.32 23.44
C ARG A 207 25.10 20.71 22.85
N LYS A 208 24.03 21.49 22.63
CA LYS A 208 24.10 22.84 22.04
C LYS A 208 24.92 23.84 22.85
N SER A 209 25.15 23.57 24.14
CA SER A 209 25.92 24.45 25.03
C SER A 209 27.43 24.42 24.76
N ILE A 210 27.95 23.41 24.06
CA ILE A 210 29.36 23.34 23.71
C ILE A 210 29.51 23.80 22.26
N PRO A 211 30.11 24.97 21.99
CA PRO A 211 30.38 25.41 20.63
C PRO A 211 31.40 24.48 19.98
N ARG A 212 31.01 23.86 18.86
CA ARG A 212 31.84 22.92 18.11
C ARG A 212 32.25 23.54 16.78
N LYS A 213 33.50 23.32 16.39
CA LYS A 213 34.05 23.80 15.12
C LYS A 213 33.24 23.27 13.91
N ASP A 214 32.75 22.03 13.98
CA ASP A 214 31.96 21.40 12.91
C ASP A 214 30.49 21.86 12.86
N ALA A 215 29.95 22.43 13.96
CA ALA A 215 28.58 22.95 13.98
C ALA A 215 28.44 24.18 13.06
N MET A 216 29.52 24.97 12.90
CA MET A 216 29.56 26.10 11.97
C MET A 216 29.49 25.65 10.50
N LEU A 217 29.99 24.44 10.17
CA LEU A 217 29.93 23.87 8.82
C LEU A 217 28.54 23.29 8.47
N SER A 218 27.74 22.92 9.47
CA SER A 218 26.36 22.43 9.27
C SER A 218 25.35 23.57 9.18
N ALA A 219 25.46 24.57 10.05
CA ALA A 219 24.59 25.75 10.01
C ALA A 219 24.76 26.56 8.70
N SER A 220 25.98 26.63 8.17
CA SER A 220 26.27 27.28 6.88
C SER A 220 25.80 26.48 5.65
N LYS A 221 25.39 25.22 5.80
CA LYS A 221 24.80 24.44 4.68
C LYS A 221 23.29 24.57 4.60
N LYS A 222 22.58 24.81 5.71
CA LYS A 222 21.12 25.03 5.70
C LYS A 222 20.72 26.44 5.26
N ASN A 223 21.61 27.42 5.45
CA ASN A 223 21.39 28.80 5.00
C ASN A 223 22.08 29.13 3.66
N LYS A 224 22.48 28.11 2.88
CA LYS A 224 22.93 28.31 1.48
C LYS A 224 21.73 28.40 0.53
N ARG A 225 20.85 29.36 0.80
CA ARG A 225 20.09 30.06 -0.23
C ARG A 225 20.25 31.53 0.09
N ILE A 226 20.81 32.26 -0.88
CA ILE A 226 21.04 33.71 -0.93
C ILE A 226 22.43 34.15 -0.42
N GLY A 227 23.35 34.38 -1.38
CA GLY A 227 24.38 35.44 -1.31
C GLY A 227 25.60 35.30 -0.38
N GLN A 228 26.78 35.13 -1.01
CA GLN A 228 28.11 35.60 -0.61
C GLN A 228 28.71 35.27 0.78
N ALA A 229 29.89 34.63 0.78
CA ALA A 229 31.00 34.98 1.67
C ALA A 229 32.32 34.37 1.14
N ALA A 230 33.00 35.11 0.26
CA ALA A 230 34.41 34.87 -0.03
C ALA A 230 35.22 35.30 1.21
N TYR A 231 35.94 34.37 1.83
CA TYR A 231 36.96 34.69 2.83
C TYR A 231 38.15 35.37 2.12
N GLN A 232 38.21 36.70 2.14
CA GLN A 232 39.43 37.43 1.80
C GLN A 232 40.38 37.41 3.00
N PHE A 233 41.40 36.56 2.96
CA PHE A 233 42.52 36.63 3.87
C PHE A 233 43.35 37.88 3.54
N HIS A 234 43.34 38.88 4.42
CA HIS A 234 44.35 39.93 4.40
C HIS A 234 45.61 39.39 5.09
N ARG A 235 46.66 39.14 4.31
CA ARG A 235 48.00 38.93 4.86
C ARG A 235 48.52 40.26 5.37
N LYS A 236 48.94 40.28 6.64
CA LYS A 236 49.90 41.26 7.13
C LYS A 236 51.31 40.78 6.79
#